data_AF-A0A6P5WNX0-F1
#
_entry.id   AF-A0A6P5WNX0-F1
#
_cell.length_a   1.000
_cell.length_b   1.000
_cell.length_c   1.000
_cell.angle_alpha   90.00
_cell.angle_beta   90.00
_cell.angle_gamma   90.00
#
_symmetry.space_group_name_H-M   'P 1'
#
loop_
_entity.id
_entity.type
_entity.pdbx_description
1 polymer ?
#
loop_
_entity_poly.entity_id
_entity_poly.type
_entity_poly.pdbx_seq_one_letter_code
_entity_poly.pdbx_strand_id
1 'polypeptide(L)'
;MRVYPRKQCFLLYVVWICTLLVATVQTQKGTPATTDPDEVRALNSLFLKWGITFENKLWNISGEPCSGAAIDSTTSIDTLNTGIKCDCSYNSSSTCHINQLTNGIDTLSFY
;
A
#
# COMPACT_ATOMS: atom_id res chain seq x y z
N MET A 1 -35.48 33.28 30.88
CA MET A 1 -34.02 33.20 30.65
C MET A 1 -33.45 32.09 31.52
N ARG A 2 -32.89 31.02 30.94
CA ARG A 2 -32.18 30.01 31.72
C ARG A 2 -30.77 30.53 32.00
N VAL A 3 -30.51 30.89 33.26
CA VAL A 3 -29.19 31.27 33.75
C VAL A 3 -28.44 29.98 34.03
N TYR A 4 -27.51 29.60 33.15
CA TYR A 4 -26.69 28.43 33.36
C TYR A 4 -25.56 28.76 34.36
N PRO A 5 -25.34 27.92 35.39
CA PRO A 5 -24.33 28.20 36.40
C PRO A 5 -22.93 28.15 35.79
N ARG A 6 -21.97 28.94 36.33
CA ARG A 6 -20.61 29.09 35.78
C ARG A 6 -19.89 27.78 35.46
N LYS A 7 -20.12 26.73 36.27
CA LYS A 7 -19.55 25.39 36.05
C LYS A 7 -20.15 24.67 34.84
N GLN A 8 -21.43 24.91 34.54
CA GLN A 8 -22.12 24.35 33.38
C GLN A 8 -21.63 24.97 32.08
N CYS A 9 -21.37 26.28 32.06
CA CYS A 9 -20.77 26.94 30.90
C CYS A 9 -19.36 26.41 30.60
N PHE A 10 -18.56 26.17 31.65
CA PHE A 10 -17.22 25.59 31.51
C PHE A 10 -17.27 24.17 30.95
N LEU A 11 -18.17 23.33 31.45
CA LEU A 11 -18.36 21.97 30.93
C LEU A 11 -18.81 21.98 29.46
N LEU A 12 -19.75 22.85 29.09
CA LEU A 12 -20.19 22.99 27.69
C LEU A 12 -19.04 23.44 26.77
N TYR A 13 -18.18 24.35 27.26
CA TYR A 13 -17.01 24.82 26.50
C TYR A 13 -15.96 23.72 26.29
N VAL A 14 -15.66 22.94 27.33
CA VAL A 14 -14.72 21.80 27.23
C VAL A 14 -15.25 20.73 26.27
N VAL A 15 -16.55 20.40 26.35
CA VAL A 15 -17.19 19.44 25.45
C VAL A 15 -17.13 19.94 24.00
N TRP A 16 -17.38 21.23 23.77
CA TRP A 16 -17.32 21.83 22.44
C TRP A 16 -15.91 21.79 21.83
N ILE A 17 -14.88 22.10 22.63
CA ILE A 17 -13.47 21.96 22.21
C ILE A 17 -13.13 20.50 21.88
N CYS A 18 -13.55 19.55 22.72
CA CYS A 18 -13.32 18.12 22.47
C CYS A 18 -13.98 17.66 21.16
N THR A 19 -15.17 18.16 20.81
CA THR A 19 -15.81 17.81 19.53
C THR A 19 -15.07 18.37 18.31
N LEU A 20 -14.42 19.54 18.43
CA LEU A 20 -13.61 20.12 17.34
C LEU A 20 -12.30 19.35 17.12
N LEU A 21 -11.69 18.80 18.18
CA LEU A 21 -10.45 18.02 18.10
C LEU A 21 -10.61 16.67 17.39
N VAL A 22 -11.80 16.05 17.45
CA VAL A 22 -12.04 14.73 16.81
C VAL A 22 -12.29 14.88 15.30
N ALA A 23 -12.65 16.07 14.82
CA ALA A 23 -12.99 16.31 13.41
C ALA A 23 -11.76 16.39 12.47
N THR A 24 -10.54 16.44 13.00
CA THR A 24 -9.32 16.58 12.18
C THR A 24 -8.55 15.28 11.93
N VAL A 25 -9.13 14.12 12.25
CA VAL A 25 -8.52 12.82 11.88
C VAL A 25 -8.81 12.54 10.40
N GLN A 26 -8.16 13.29 9.51
CA GLN A 26 -8.07 12.92 8.12
C GLN A 26 -7.08 11.76 8.02
N THR A 27 -7.59 10.53 8.00
CA THR A 27 -6.80 9.39 7.53
C THR A 27 -6.54 9.66 6.04
N GLN A 28 -5.31 10.00 5.69
CA GLN A 28 -4.86 10.00 4.30
C GLN A 28 -4.90 8.55 3.80
N LYS A 29 -6.09 8.09 3.40
CA LYS A 29 -6.18 6.99 2.45
C LYS A 29 -5.85 7.59 1.10
N GLY A 30 -4.56 7.81 0.86
CA GLY A 30 -4.07 8.09 -0.49
C GLY A 30 -4.63 7.03 -1.42
N THR A 31 -5.01 7.43 -2.63
CA THR A 31 -5.34 6.49 -3.70
C THR A 31 -4.26 5.41 -3.76
N PRO A 32 -4.61 4.11 -3.80
CA PRO A 32 -3.62 3.06 -3.95
C PRO A 32 -2.78 3.37 -5.19
N ALA A 33 -1.46 3.50 -5.00
CA ALA A 33 -0.54 3.63 -6.11
C ALA A 33 -0.77 2.44 -7.06
N THR A 34 -0.91 2.73 -8.34
CA THR A 34 -1.27 1.72 -9.35
C THR A 34 -0.04 1.38 -10.17
N THR A 35 0.17 0.10 -10.43
CA THR A 35 1.23 -0.36 -11.34
C THR A 35 0.78 -0.24 -12.79
N ASP A 36 1.71 0.09 -13.69
CA ASP A 36 1.40 0.22 -15.11
C ASP A 36 0.89 -1.13 -15.67
N PRO A 37 -0.25 -1.16 -16.39
CA PRO A 37 -0.78 -2.38 -17.01
C PRO A 37 0.21 -3.11 -17.92
N ASP A 38 1.16 -2.41 -18.54
CA ASP A 38 2.19 -2.98 -19.39
C ASP A 38 3.26 -3.72 -18.56
N GLU A 39 3.64 -3.19 -17.41
CA GLU A 39 4.52 -3.87 -16.45
C GLU A 39 3.86 -5.15 -15.92
N VAL A 40 2.56 -5.09 -15.59
CA VAL A 40 1.80 -6.26 -15.16
C VAL A 40 1.74 -7.32 -16.27
N ARG A 41 1.56 -6.92 -17.53
CA ARG A 41 1.54 -7.84 -18.67
C ARG A 41 2.90 -8.49 -18.92
N ALA A 42 3.98 -7.72 -18.81
CA ALA A 42 5.35 -8.23 -18.93
C ALA A 42 5.68 -9.21 -17.81
N LEU A 43 5.33 -8.86 -16.57
CA LEU A 43 5.49 -9.72 -15.39
C LEU A 43 4.75 -11.05 -15.56
N ASN A 44 3.49 -11.01 -15.98
CA ASN A 44 2.71 -12.22 -16.21
C ASN A 44 3.36 -13.11 -17.28
N SER A 45 3.95 -12.51 -18.32
CA SER A 45 4.67 -13.23 -19.37
C SER A 45 5.95 -13.91 -18.83
N LEU A 46 6.66 -13.27 -17.90
CA LEU A 46 7.83 -13.85 -17.21
C LEU A 46 7.42 -15.04 -16.32
N PHE A 47 6.36 -14.91 -15.54
CA PHE A 47 5.88 -16.00 -14.69
C PHE A 47 5.41 -17.21 -15.49
N LEU A 48 4.72 -16.99 -16.62
CA LEU A 48 4.39 -18.05 -17.56
C LEU A 48 5.65 -18.76 -18.08
N LYS A 49 6.70 -18.00 -18.41
CA LYS A 49 7.97 -18.57 -18.90
C LYS A 49 8.72 -19.38 -17.84
N TRP A 50 8.60 -18.99 -16.57
CA TRP A 50 9.15 -19.74 -15.44
C TRP A 50 8.31 -20.97 -15.05
N GLY A 51 7.19 -21.22 -15.72
CA GLY A 51 6.29 -22.33 -15.39
C GLY A 51 5.55 -22.11 -14.07
N ILE A 52 5.51 -20.88 -13.57
CA ILE A 52 4.79 -20.49 -12.37
C ILE A 52 3.34 -20.24 -12.80
N THR A 53 2.53 -21.29 -12.77
CA THR A 53 1.09 -21.24 -13.07
C THR A 53 0.29 -20.73 -11.87
N PHE A 54 -0.92 -20.22 -12.14
CA PHE A 54 -1.90 -19.76 -11.15
C PHE A 54 -2.27 -20.79 -10.06
N GLU A 55 -1.95 -22.08 -10.26
CA GLU A 55 -2.17 -23.12 -9.24
C GLU A 55 -1.17 -23.02 -8.08
N ASN A 56 -0.02 -22.38 -8.31
CA ASN A 56 0.86 -21.95 -7.24
C ASN A 56 0.14 -20.81 -6.52
N LYS A 57 -0.53 -21.11 -5.40
CA LYS A 57 -1.25 -20.16 -4.53
C LYS A 57 -0.48 -18.88 -4.16
N LEU A 58 0.82 -18.80 -4.49
CA LEU A 58 1.67 -17.62 -4.37
C LEU A 58 1.32 -16.48 -5.33
N TRP A 59 0.75 -16.75 -6.52
CA TRP A 59 0.44 -15.71 -7.51
C TRP A 59 -1.04 -15.73 -7.94
N ASN A 60 -1.91 -15.30 -7.03
CA ASN A 60 -3.33 -15.04 -7.31
C ASN A 60 -3.66 -13.58 -6.99
N ILE A 61 -3.11 -12.65 -7.78
CA ILE A 61 -3.33 -11.22 -7.54
C ILE A 61 -4.51 -10.75 -8.38
N SER A 62 -5.71 -10.87 -7.82
CA SER A 62 -6.93 -10.23 -8.35
C SER A 62 -6.98 -8.72 -8.05
N GLY A 63 -5.83 -8.09 -7.85
CA GLY A 63 -5.67 -6.72 -7.35
C GLY A 63 -4.31 -6.12 -7.75
N GLU A 64 -3.80 -5.19 -6.95
CA GLU A 64 -2.57 -4.45 -7.24
C GLU A 64 -1.30 -5.25 -6.84
N PRO A 65 -0.43 -5.66 -7.79
CA PRO A 65 0.77 -6.45 -7.51
C PRO A 65 1.77 -5.77 -6.57
N CYS A 66 1.93 -4.46 -6.67
CA CYS A 66 2.79 -3.68 -5.79
C CYS A 66 2.06 -3.26 -4.51
N SER A 67 1.65 -4.26 -3.72
CA SER A 67 1.03 -4.06 -2.42
C SER A 67 1.61 -4.99 -1.34
N GLY A 68 1.39 -4.65 -0.07
CA GLY A 68 1.87 -5.46 1.06
C GLY A 68 3.38 -5.64 1.06
N ALA A 69 3.86 -6.88 1.01
CA ALA A 69 5.28 -7.23 1.07
C ALA A 69 6.11 -6.74 -0.13
N ALA A 70 5.45 -6.45 -1.27
CA ALA A 70 6.13 -5.97 -2.48
C ALA A 70 6.67 -4.53 -2.36
N ILE A 71 6.03 -3.70 -1.53
CA ILE A 71 6.42 -2.30 -1.28
C ILE A 71 7.12 -2.11 0.08
N ASP A 72 7.10 -3.14 0.92
CA ASP A 72 7.75 -3.12 2.23
C ASP A 72 9.27 -3.08 2.06
N SER A 73 9.95 -2.06 2.59
CA SER A 73 11.40 -1.93 2.53
C SER A 73 12.14 -2.89 3.47
N THR A 74 11.45 -3.52 4.41
CA THR A 74 12.08 -4.40 5.41
C THR A 74 12.22 -5.85 4.96
N THR A 75 11.34 -6.29 4.06
CA THR A 75 11.41 -7.63 3.46
C THR A 75 12.42 -7.61 2.32
N SER A 76 13.44 -8.48 2.31
CA SER A 76 14.33 -8.61 1.14
C SER A 76 13.68 -9.45 0.05
N ILE A 77 13.99 -9.19 -1.22
CA ILE A 77 13.56 -10.05 -2.33
C ILE A 77 14.11 -11.48 -2.18
N ASP A 78 15.32 -11.62 -1.62
CA ASP A 78 16.01 -12.92 -1.49
C ASP A 78 15.38 -13.87 -0.46
N THR A 79 14.50 -13.35 0.41
CA THR A 79 13.77 -14.20 1.37
C THR A 79 12.50 -14.78 0.76
N LEU A 80 12.20 -14.47 -0.51
CA LEU A 80 11.00 -14.91 -1.21
C LEU A 80 11.36 -16.03 -2.19
N ASN A 81 10.67 -17.17 -2.10
CA ASN A 81 10.78 -18.25 -3.10
C ASN A 81 10.24 -17.81 -4.47
N THR A 82 9.30 -16.88 -4.50
CA THR A 82 8.83 -16.20 -5.71
C THR A 82 8.25 -14.88 -5.25
N GLY A 83 8.64 -13.78 -5.88
CA GLY A 83 8.19 -12.48 -5.41
C GLY A 83 8.61 -11.33 -6.30
N ILE A 84 8.05 -10.17 -6.00
CA ILE A 84 8.37 -8.90 -6.63
C ILE A 84 8.68 -7.85 -5.58
N LYS A 85 9.51 -6.89 -5.95
CA LYS A 85 9.66 -5.61 -5.29
C LYS A 85 9.28 -4.48 -6.22
N CYS A 86 8.71 -3.46 -5.61
CA CYS A 86 8.27 -2.28 -6.31
C CYS A 86 8.77 -1.01 -5.63
N ASP A 87 9.03 -0.01 -6.45
CA ASP A 87 9.28 1.36 -6.04
C ASP A 87 8.06 2.21 -6.38
N CYS A 88 7.39 2.72 -5.35
CA CYS A 88 6.24 3.61 -5.45
C CYS A 88 6.60 5.06 -5.08
N SER A 89 7.84 5.48 -5.25
CA SER A 89 8.24 6.88 -5.05
C SER A 89 7.87 7.80 -6.23
N TYR A 90 7.47 7.21 -7.36
CA TYR A 90 7.17 7.90 -8.61
C TYR A 90 5.84 8.67 -8.56
N ASN A 91 5.78 9.80 -9.29
CA ASN A 91 4.60 10.65 -9.44
C ASN A 91 3.91 10.96 -8.10
N SER A 92 4.67 11.43 -7.10
CA SER A 92 4.14 11.71 -5.75
C SER A 92 3.47 10.49 -5.10
N SER A 93 4.05 9.32 -5.30
CA SER A 93 3.54 8.03 -4.81
C SER A 93 2.18 7.62 -5.37
N SER A 94 1.91 7.99 -6.62
CA SER A 94 0.72 7.53 -7.36
C SER A 94 1.01 6.40 -8.34
N THR A 95 2.28 6.22 -8.73
CA THR A 95 2.72 5.18 -9.66
C THR A 95 3.75 4.28 -8.99
N CYS A 96 3.59 2.97 -9.14
CA CYS A 96 4.56 1.97 -8.71
C CYS A 96 5.22 1.33 -9.92
N HIS A 97 6.54 1.13 -9.85
CA HIS A 97 7.31 0.39 -10.84
C HIS A 97 7.94 -0.84 -10.21
N ILE A 98 7.96 -1.94 -10.96
CA ILE A 98 8.59 -3.18 -10.48
C ILE A 98 10.09 -3.06 -10.69
N ASN A 99 10.86 -3.05 -9.61
CA ASN A 99 12.31 -2.91 -9.65
C ASN A 99 13.06 -4.22 -9.40
N GLN A 100 12.43 -5.22 -8.77
CA GLN A 100 13.05 -6.55 -8.60
C GLN A 100 12.02 -7.66 -8.72
N LEU A 101 12.48 -8.81 -9.21
CA LEU A 101 11.69 -10.00 -9.44
C LEU A 101 12.55 -11.23 -9.13
N THR A 102 12.01 -12.22 -8.41
CA THR A 102 12.69 -13.49 -8.16
C THR A 102 11.80 -14.70 -8.40
N ASN A 103 12.39 -15.79 -8.89
CA ASN A 103 11.78 -17.13 -8.95
C ASN A 103 12.35 -18.09 -7.88
N GLY A 104 13.13 -17.57 -6.93
CA GLY A 104 13.75 -18.34 -5.85
C GLY A 104 15.08 -18.99 -6.21
N ILE A 105 15.53 -18.89 -7.47
CA ILE A 105 16.84 -19.35 -7.95
C ILE A 105 17.58 -18.21 -8.64
N ASP A 106 16.84 -17.37 -9.38
CA ASP A 106 17.32 -16.21 -10.11
C ASP A 106 16.58 -14.95 -9.64
N THR A 107 17.32 -13.86 -9.50
CA THR A 107 16.79 -12.53 -9.20
C THR A 107 17.13 -11.58 -10.34
N LEU A 108 16.11 -10.94 -10.90
CA LEU A 108 16.20 -9.92 -11.93
C LEU A 108 15.93 -8.56 -11.28
N SER A 109 16.88 -7.64 -11.39
CA SER A 109 16.72 -6.26 -10.95
C SER A 109 16.64 -5.31 -12.15
N PHE A 110 15.59 -4.52 -12.19
CA PHE A 110 15.32 -3.46 -13.16
C PHE A 110 15.59 -2.13 -12.44
N TYR A 111 16.74 -1.51 -12.72
CA TYR A 111 17.15 -0.21 -12.16
C TYR A 111 16.95 0.90 -13.18
#